data_AF-A0A7C1A7B7-F1
#
_entry.id   AF-A0A7C1A7B7-F1
#
_cell.length_a   1.000
_cell.length_b   1.000
_cell.length_c   1.000
_cell.angle_alpha   90.00
_cell.angle_beta   90.00
_cell.angle_gamma   90.00
#
_symmetry.space_group_name_H-M   'P 1'
#
loop_
_entity.id
_entity.type
_entity.pdbx_description
1 polymer ?
#
loop_
_entity_poly.entity_id
_entity_poly.type
_entity_poly.pdbx_seq_one_letter_code
_entity_poly.pdbx_strand_id
1 'polypeptide(L)'
;MIPGNLNPRQLNQIMKRLGISIKEIENVEKVIIQTKDREYIFDDAQVTMMDAQGQKTYQIAGTPKIVERKKEIPDEDVKLVAEKTGKTEEEARKALEETKGDIAEAIILLSQ
;
A
#
# COMPACT_ATOMS: atom_id res chain seq x y z
N MET A 1 32.62 -3.48 3.52
CA MET A 1 33.12 -2.50 4.51
C MET A 1 33.32 -1.18 3.80
N ILE A 2 32.55 -0.14 4.12
CA ILE A 2 32.82 1.22 3.62
C ILE A 2 34.00 1.77 4.45
N PRO A 3 35.10 2.24 3.83
CA PRO A 3 36.26 2.75 4.56
C PRO A 3 35.85 3.91 5.46
N GLY A 4 36.19 3.79 6.74
CA GLY A 4 35.94 4.83 7.72
C GLY A 4 36.65 6.13 7.35
N ASN A 5 35.98 7.24 7.64
CA ASN A 5 36.47 8.62 7.65
C ASN A 5 36.22 9.53 6.42
N LEU A 6 35.27 9.19 5.52
CA LEU A 6 34.77 10.17 4.56
C LEU A 6 33.84 11.19 5.25
N ASN A 7 34.23 12.46 5.25
CA ASN A 7 33.46 13.56 5.81
C ASN A 7 32.09 13.68 5.07
N PRO A 8 30.94 13.73 5.78
CA PRO A 8 29.60 13.78 5.17
C PRO A 8 29.44 14.87 4.10
N ARG A 9 30.15 16.00 4.26
CA ARG A 9 30.14 17.11 3.29
C ARG A 9 30.82 16.75 1.97
N GLN A 10 31.91 15.98 2.02
CA GLN A 10 32.62 15.52 0.82
C GLN A 10 31.80 14.48 0.05
N LEU A 11 31.12 13.58 0.75
CA LEU A 11 30.21 12.61 0.14
C LEU A 11 29.07 13.30 -0.62
N ASN A 12 28.44 14.31 -0.02
CA ASN A 12 27.40 15.09 -0.70
C ASN A 12 27.91 15.80 -1.96
N GLN A 13 29.16 16.29 -1.95
CA GLN A 13 29.76 16.96 -3.10
C GLN A 13 30.08 15.98 -4.24
N ILE A 14 30.53 14.76 -3.89
CA ILE A 14 30.76 13.67 -4.86
C ILE A 14 29.43 13.23 -5.48
N MET A 15 28.39 13.00 -4.66
CA MET A 15 27.07 12.59 -5.14
C MET A 15 26.47 13.63 -6.09
N LYS A 16 26.53 14.92 -5.76
CA LYS A 16 26.07 16.00 -6.66
C LYS A 16 26.81 15.99 -8.01
N ARG A 17 28.12 15.72 -8.04
CA ARG A 17 28.89 15.62 -9.28
C ARG A 17 28.49 14.44 -10.15
N LEU A 18 28.01 13.36 -9.54
CA LEU A 18 27.48 12.18 -10.23
C LEU A 18 26.02 12.38 -10.71
N GLY A 19 25.45 13.57 -10.52
CA GLY A 19 24.04 13.84 -10.85
C GLY A 19 23.07 13.19 -9.86
N ILE A 20 23.54 12.82 -8.67
CA ILE A 20 22.74 12.25 -7.60
C ILE A 20 22.37 13.38 -6.62
N SER A 21 21.08 13.58 -6.38
CA SER A 21 20.58 14.53 -5.38
C SER A 21 19.81 13.80 -4.29
N ILE A 22 20.07 14.18 -3.04
CA ILE A 22 19.37 13.64 -1.87
C ILE A 22 18.66 14.81 -1.18
N LYS A 23 17.38 14.64 -0.86
CA LYS A 23 16.56 15.63 -0.18
C LYS A 23 15.70 14.95 0.87
N GLU A 24 15.66 15.51 2.06
CA GLU A 24 14.66 15.17 3.06
C GLU A 24 13.32 15.81 2.67
N ILE A 25 12.23 15.07 2.81
CA ILE A 25 10.88 15.60 2.66
C ILE A 25 10.46 16.06 4.06
N GLU A 26 10.38 17.37 4.24
CA GLU A 26 10.02 17.98 5.50
C GLU A 26 8.51 17.89 5.76
N ASN A 27 8.11 17.84 7.03
CA ASN A 27 6.71 17.88 7.48
C ASN A 27 5.81 16.80 6.86
N VAL A 28 6.31 15.56 6.79
CA VAL A 28 5.51 14.42 6.33
C VAL A 28 4.44 14.09 7.37
N GLU A 29 3.18 14.34 7.03
CA GLU A 29 2.04 14.02 7.90
C GLU A 29 1.61 12.56 7.81
N LYS A 30 1.82 11.92 6.65
CA LYS A 30 1.38 10.54 6.42
C LYS A 30 2.10 9.88 5.25
N VAL A 31 2.42 8.60 5.40
CA VAL A 31 2.79 7.70 4.31
C VAL A 31 1.84 6.50 4.31
N ILE A 32 1.29 6.16 3.15
CA ILE A 32 0.50 4.95 2.96
C ILE A 32 1.18 4.10 1.88
N ILE A 33 1.69 2.93 2.27
CA ILE A 33 2.11 1.91 1.31
C ILE A 33 0.93 0.96 1.12
N GLN A 34 0.29 1.07 -0.04
CA GLN A 34 -0.87 0.25 -0.38
C GLN A 34 -0.44 -0.95 -1.21
N THR A 35 -0.78 -2.14 -0.73
CA THR A 35 -0.61 -3.40 -1.45
C THR A 35 -1.99 -3.96 -1.82
N LYS A 36 -2.01 -5.14 -2.46
CA LYS A 36 -3.26 -5.82 -2.83
C LYS A 36 -4.11 -6.14 -1.60
N ASP A 37 -3.49 -6.60 -0.52
CA ASP A 37 -4.20 -7.17 0.63
C ASP A 37 -4.04 -6.33 1.89
N ARG A 38 -3.09 -5.38 1.92
CA ARG A 38 -2.74 -4.62 3.14
C ARG A 38 -2.35 -3.18 2.84
N GLU A 39 -2.55 -2.32 3.82
CA GLU A 39 -2.01 -0.97 3.89
C GLU A 39 -1.04 -0.86 5.07
N TYR A 40 0.13 -0.26 4.82
CA TYR A 40 1.08 0.12 5.86
C TYR A 40 0.99 1.64 6.02
N ILE A 41 0.43 2.07 7.14
CA ILE A 41 0.11 3.47 7.42
C ILE A 41 1.10 3.99 8.45
N PHE A 42 1.91 4.97 8.05
CA PHE A 42 2.82 5.68 8.93
C PHE A 42 2.21 7.07 9.20
N ASP A 43 1.81 7.32 10.44
CA ASP A 43 1.30 8.62 10.89
C ASP A 43 2.44 9.61 11.24
N ASP A 44 3.66 9.10 11.39
CA ASP A 44 4.89 9.88 11.60
C ASP A 44 6.04 9.12 10.93
N ALA A 45 6.54 9.66 9.82
CA ALA A 45 7.58 9.04 9.00
C ALA A 45 8.63 10.05 8.57
N GLN A 46 9.90 9.68 8.74
CA GLN A 46 10.98 10.41 8.10
C GLN A 46 11.17 9.87 6.69
N VAL A 47 11.02 10.74 5.69
CA VAL A 47 11.15 10.36 4.27
C VAL A 47 12.31 11.11 3.63
N THR A 48 13.25 10.35 3.06
CA THR A 48 14.34 10.89 2.25
C THR A 48 14.17 10.44 0.80
N MET A 49 14.24 11.37 -0.14
CA MET A 49 14.19 11.11 -1.57
C MET A 49 15.59 11.27 -2.18
N MET A 50 16.02 10.26 -2.93
CA MET A 50 17.24 10.25 -3.73
C MET A 50 16.85 10.24 -5.21
N ASP A 51 17.32 11.21 -5.98
CA ASP A 51 17.19 11.25 -7.44
C ASP A 51 18.56 10.96 -8.06
N ALA A 52 18.66 9.83 -8.76
CA ALA A 52 19.84 9.44 -9.51
C ALA A 52 19.46 9.34 -10.99
N GLN A 53 19.90 10.31 -11.80
CA GLN A 53 19.67 10.32 -13.25
C GLN A 53 18.19 10.15 -13.65
N GLY A 54 17.26 10.73 -12.88
CA GLY A 54 15.82 10.65 -13.11
C GLY A 54 15.14 9.45 -12.44
N GLN A 55 15.89 8.51 -11.88
CA GLN A 55 15.35 7.44 -11.05
C GLN A 55 15.25 7.92 -9.60
N LYS A 56 14.02 8.08 -9.11
CA LYS A 56 13.74 8.48 -7.74
C LYS A 56 13.57 7.27 -6.84
N THR A 57 14.32 7.24 -5.75
CA THR A 57 14.22 6.26 -4.67
C THR A 57 13.81 6.96 -3.40
N TYR A 58 12.89 6.39 -2.63
CA TYR A 58 12.44 6.93 -1.35
C TYR A 58 12.83 5.98 -0.23
N GLN A 59 13.50 6.52 0.78
CA GLN A 59 13.76 5.82 2.04
C GLN A 59 12.77 6.34 3.07
N ILE A 60 12.03 5.40 3.68
CA ILE A 60 10.99 5.69 4.65
C ILE A 60 11.42 5.04 5.96
N ALA A 61 11.54 5.83 7.02
CA ALA A 61 11.85 5.36 8.36
C ALA A 61 10.70 5.72 9.31
N GLY A 62 10.17 4.72 10.01
CA GLY A 62 9.05 4.86 10.92
C GLY A 62 8.45 3.51 11.28
N THR A 63 7.46 3.50 12.17
CA THR A 63 6.73 2.28 12.55
C THR A 63 5.32 2.34 11.97
N PRO A 64 4.95 1.45 11.03
CA PRO A 64 3.62 1.47 10.42
C PRO A 64 2.58 0.76 11.28
N LYS A 65 1.34 1.24 11.21
CA LYS A 65 0.15 0.44 11.49
C LYS A 65 -0.20 -0.36 10.24
N ILE A 66 -0.43 -1.67 10.39
CA ILE A 66 -0.78 -2.56 9.28
C ILE A 66 -2.27 -2.84 9.33
N VAL A 67 -2.97 -2.54 8.24
CA VAL A 67 -4.42 -2.74 8.09
C VAL A 67 -4.65 -3.71 6.93
N GLU A 68 -5.49 -4.72 7.12
CA GLU A 68 -5.94 -5.57 6.00
C GLU A 68 -6.94 -4.80 5.14
N ARG A 69 -6.73 -4.80 3.82
CA ARG A 69 -7.70 -4.22 2.89
C ARG A 69 -8.87 -5.19 2.77
N LYS A 70 -10.06 -4.69 3.06
CA LYS A 70 -11.28 -5.34 2.56
C LYS A 70 -11.19 -5.30 1.04
N LYS A 71 -11.28 -6.46 0.39
CA LYS A 71 -11.45 -6.49 -1.05
C LYS A 71 -12.70 -5.67 -1.37
N GLU A 72 -12.54 -4.73 -2.28
CA GLU A 72 -13.69 -4.03 -2.85
C GLU A 72 -14.52 -5.08 -3.58
N ILE A 73 -15.78 -5.20 -3.19
CA ILE A 73 -16.72 -6.13 -3.81
C ILE A 73 -17.46 -5.34 -4.89
N PRO A 74 -17.22 -5.63 -6.18
CA PRO A 74 -17.93 -4.98 -7.28
C PRO A 74 -19.43 -5.17 -7.15
N ASP A 75 -20.21 -4.14 -7.45
CA ASP A 75 -21.68 -4.23 -7.44
C ASP A 75 -22.20 -5.29 -8.44
N GLU A 76 -21.44 -5.56 -9.52
CA GLU A 76 -21.74 -6.63 -10.47
C GLU A 76 -21.68 -8.03 -9.81
N ASP A 77 -20.69 -8.27 -8.95
CA ASP A 77 -20.55 -9.54 -8.23
C ASP A 77 -21.68 -9.70 -7.21
N VAL A 78 -22.05 -8.61 -6.52
CA VAL A 78 -23.20 -8.59 -5.59
C VAL A 78 -24.49 -8.94 -6.33
N LYS A 79 -24.74 -8.31 -7.48
CA LYS A 79 -25.92 -8.58 -8.31
C LYS A 79 -25.93 -10.02 -8.80
N LEU A 80 -24.79 -10.54 -9.26
CA LEU A 80 -24.69 -11.91 -9.73
C LEU A 80 -25.03 -12.90 -8.61
N VAL A 81 -24.49 -12.71 -7.40
CA VAL A 81 -24.80 -13.57 -6.25
C VAL A 81 -26.27 -13.45 -5.85
N ALA A 82 -26.83 -12.23 -5.80
CA ALA A 82 -28.24 -12.00 -5.48
C ALA A 82 -29.18 -12.67 -6.50
N GLU A 83 -28.91 -12.54 -7.81
CA GLU A 83 -29.68 -13.19 -8.87
C GLU A 83 -29.62 -14.72 -8.80
N LYS A 84 -28.47 -15.30 -8.45
CA LYS A 84 -28.30 -16.76 -8.37
C LYS A 84 -28.89 -17.39 -7.11
N THR A 85 -28.94 -16.64 -6.01
CA THR A 85 -29.41 -17.14 -4.71
C THR A 85 -30.84 -16.71 -4.38
N GLY A 86 -31.38 -15.72 -5.09
CA GLY A 86 -32.69 -15.10 -4.80
C GLY A 86 -32.70 -14.24 -3.54
N LYS A 87 -31.52 -13.96 -2.95
CA LYS A 87 -31.35 -13.14 -1.75
C LYS A 87 -31.25 -11.66 -2.10
N THR A 88 -31.35 -10.80 -1.09
CA THR A 88 -31.17 -9.35 -1.26
C THR A 88 -29.72 -9.01 -1.59
N GLU A 89 -29.48 -7.88 -2.28
CA GLU A 89 -28.13 -7.39 -2.54
C GLU A 89 -27.32 -7.16 -1.24
N GLU A 90 -28.00 -6.83 -0.14
CA GLU A 90 -27.34 -6.66 1.16
C GLU A 90 -26.82 -8.00 1.71
N GLU A 91 -27.61 -9.07 1.62
CA GLU A 91 -27.20 -10.42 2.01
C GLU A 91 -26.10 -10.95 1.09
N ALA A 92 -26.22 -10.73 -0.23
CA ALA A 92 -25.21 -11.08 -1.22
C ALA A 92 -23.87 -10.38 -0.95
N ARG A 93 -23.90 -9.09 -0.60
CA ARG A 93 -22.71 -8.33 -0.22
C ARG A 93 -22.06 -8.88 1.05
N LYS A 94 -22.84 -9.18 2.09
CA LYS A 94 -22.33 -9.78 3.32
C LYS A 94 -21.66 -11.13 3.06
N ALA A 95 -22.30 -11.99 2.26
CA ALA A 95 -21.71 -13.28 1.88
C ALA A 95 -20.39 -13.10 1.13
N LEU A 96 -20.31 -12.17 0.18
CA LEU A 96 -19.06 -11.85 -0.52
C LEU A 96 -18.00 -11.23 0.42
N GLU A 97 -18.38 -10.49 1.46
CA GLU A 97 -17.42 -10.01 2.48
C GLU A 97 -16.84 -11.18 3.27
N GLU A 98 -17.68 -12.13 3.69
CA GLU A 98 -17.30 -13.32 4.45
C GLU A 98 -16.41 -14.26 3.63
N THR A 99 -16.70 -14.42 2.35
CA THR A 99 -15.92 -15.27 1.42
C THR A 99 -14.76 -14.52 0.76
N LYS A 100 -14.45 -13.30 1.21
CA LYS A 100 -13.36 -12.47 0.67
C LYS A 100 -13.45 -12.33 -0.86
N GLY A 101 -14.65 -12.10 -1.37
CA GLY A 101 -14.97 -11.88 -2.78
C GLY A 101 -15.00 -13.14 -3.64
N ASP A 102 -15.05 -14.34 -3.06
CA ASP A 102 -15.28 -15.56 -3.83
C ASP A 102 -16.79 -15.72 -4.11
N ILE A 103 -17.16 -15.55 -5.38
CA ILE A 103 -18.55 -15.61 -5.86
C ILE A 103 -19.13 -17.02 -5.71
N ALA A 104 -18.34 -18.05 -6.03
CA ALA A 104 -18.83 -19.42 -5.98
C ALA A 104 -19.07 -19.86 -4.53
N GLU A 105 -18.14 -19.52 -3.64
CA GLU A 105 -18.28 -19.77 -2.22
C GLU A 105 -19.45 -18.96 -1.62
N ALA A 106 -19.64 -17.71 -2.03
CA ALA A 106 -20.76 -16.87 -1.57
C ALA A 106 -22.13 -17.42 -2.00
N ILE A 107 -22.24 -17.95 -3.23
CA ILE A 107 -23.47 -18.60 -3.70
C ILE A 107 -23.75 -19.86 -2.87
N ILE A 108 -22.74 -20.68 -2.61
CA ILE A 108 -22.89 -21.90 -1.79
C ILE A 108 -23.32 -21.52 -0.36
N LEU A 109 -22.71 -20.50 0.23
CA LEU A 109 -23.01 -20.03 1.59
C LEU A 109 -24.48 -19.59 1.73
N LEU A 110 -25.03 -18.90 0.73
CA LEU A 110 -26.41 -18.39 0.74
C LEU A 110 -27.47 -19.39 0.26
N SER A 111 -27.05 -20.50 -0.34
CA SER A 111 -27.93 -21.57 -0.82
C SER A 111 -28.13 -22.70 0.19
N GLN A 112 -27.48 -22.62 1.35
CA GLN A 112 -27.74 -23.45 2.53
C GLN A 112 -28.88 -22.85 3.36
#